data_AF-A0A066U258-F1
#
_entry.id   AF-A0A066U258-F1
#
_cell.length_a   1.000
_cell.length_b   1.000
_cell.length_c   1.000
_cell.angle_alpha   90.00
_cell.angle_beta   90.00
_cell.angle_gamma   90.00
#
_symmetry.space_group_name_H-M   'P 1'
#
loop_
_entity.id
_entity.type
_entity.pdbx_description
1 polymer ?
#
loop_
_entity_poly.entity_id
_entity_poly.type
_entity_poly.pdbx_seq_one_letter_code
_entity_poly.pdbx_strand_id
1 'polypeptide(L)'
;MTLRAVGARAGVSRGAPYGHFEDKAHLLTRLAIDAWNAVTDEVEQLRGEPAERLERALLTLIEVGRRSPHRYALMFATPADDPAAAVAASRLENQFLAMVADVVGEPDARRYGALLMASAHGIAGLELSGHLAREKWGVDGDQLVRTLVDGIVPGTSGPRPACDTLDG
;
A
#
# COMPACT_ATOMS: atom_id res chain seq x y z
N MET A 1 1.68 -15.08 -20.36
CA MET A 1 2.00 -14.18 -21.48
C MET A 1 3.47 -14.28 -21.83
N THR A 2 3.81 -14.49 -23.11
CA THR A 2 5.20 -14.55 -23.58
C THR A 2 5.69 -13.15 -23.97
N LEU A 3 6.99 -12.90 -23.82
CA LEU A 3 7.63 -11.62 -24.12
C LEU A 3 7.37 -11.13 -25.55
N ARG A 4 7.21 -12.07 -26.48
CA ARG A 4 6.89 -11.81 -27.89
C ARG A 4 5.51 -11.15 -28.08
N ALA A 5 4.55 -11.46 -27.21
CA ALA A 5 3.21 -10.88 -27.25
C ALA A 5 3.17 -9.45 -26.65
N VAL A 6 4.05 -9.15 -25.69
CA VAL A 6 4.18 -7.81 -25.11
C VAL A 6 4.86 -6.85 -26.09
N GLY A 7 5.92 -7.29 -26.78
CA GLY A 7 6.61 -6.48 -27.80
C GLY A 7 5.73 -6.11 -28.99
N ALA A 8 4.89 -7.02 -29.46
CA ALA A 8 3.97 -6.74 -30.58
C ALA A 8 2.88 -5.72 -30.22
N ARG A 9 2.46 -5.65 -28.95
CA ARG A 9 1.38 -4.78 -28.48
C ARG A 9 1.85 -3.37 -28.11
N ALA A 10 3.15 -3.18 -27.89
CA ALA A 10 3.77 -1.90 -27.57
C ALA A 10 4.32 -1.14 -28.80
N GLY A 11 4.07 -1.62 -30.04
CA GLY A 11 4.48 -0.92 -31.27
C GLY A 11 5.99 -0.79 -31.48
N VAL A 12 6.81 -1.59 -30.78
CA VAL A 12 8.27 -1.56 -30.90
C VAL A 12 8.73 -2.51 -32.02
N SER A 13 9.36 -1.94 -33.04
CA SER A 13 10.02 -2.64 -34.14
C SER A 13 11.09 -3.62 -33.63
N ARG A 14 11.43 -4.61 -34.47
CA ARG A 14 12.56 -5.54 -34.25
C ARG A 14 13.87 -4.74 -34.15
N GLY A 15 14.23 -4.34 -32.93
CA GLY A 15 15.49 -3.67 -32.60
C GLY A 15 15.30 -2.51 -31.62
N ALA A 16 15.67 -2.74 -30.35
CA ALA A 16 15.64 -1.85 -29.16
C ALA A 16 14.26 -1.65 -28.46
N PRO A 17 14.19 -1.75 -27.11
CA PRO A 17 15.23 -1.41 -26.12
C PRO A 17 15.58 -2.56 -25.13
N TYR A 18 15.85 -3.77 -25.63
CA TYR A 18 16.34 -4.88 -24.79
C TYR A 18 17.84 -4.79 -24.41
N GLY A 19 18.50 -3.65 -24.65
CA GLY A 19 19.93 -3.47 -24.34
C GLY A 19 20.24 -3.02 -22.91
N HIS A 20 19.24 -2.66 -22.10
CA HIS A 20 19.41 -2.12 -20.74
C HIS A 20 19.01 -3.08 -19.60
N PHE A 21 18.34 -4.19 -19.90
CA PHE A 21 17.83 -5.11 -18.91
C PHE A 21 18.30 -6.51 -19.22
N GLU A 22 18.94 -7.16 -18.24
CA GLU A 22 19.54 -8.48 -18.36
C GLU A 22 18.50 -9.55 -18.72
N ASP A 23 17.31 -9.48 -18.11
CA ASP A 23 16.18 -10.35 -18.43
C ASP A 23 14.82 -9.74 -18.06
N LYS A 24 13.75 -10.53 -18.23
CA LYS A 24 12.38 -10.15 -17.86
C LYS A 24 12.22 -9.90 -16.36
N ALA A 25 12.88 -10.68 -15.51
CA ALA A 25 12.78 -10.53 -14.07
C ALA A 25 13.35 -9.17 -13.65
N HIS A 26 14.52 -8.80 -14.18
CA HIS A 26 15.13 -7.49 -13.98
C HIS A 26 14.19 -6.35 -14.41
N LEU A 27 13.55 -6.45 -15.58
CA LEU A 27 12.56 -5.45 -16.02
C LEU A 27 11.37 -5.34 -15.06
N LEU A 28 10.83 -6.47 -14.59
CA LEU A 28 9.69 -6.48 -13.67
C LEU A 28 10.06 -5.91 -12.30
N THR A 29 11.23 -6.26 -11.76
CA THR A 29 11.79 -5.67 -10.54
C THR A 29 11.92 -4.16 -10.69
N ARG A 30 12.44 -3.68 -11.82
CA ARG A 30 12.56 -2.24 -12.06
C ARG A 30 11.21 -1.54 -12.07
N LEU A 31 10.20 -2.12 -12.73
CA LEU A 31 8.84 -1.57 -12.74
C LEU A 31 8.21 -1.55 -11.34
N ALA A 32 8.50 -2.54 -10.49
CA ALA A 32 8.05 -2.55 -9.11
C ALA A 32 8.75 -1.44 -8.29
N ILE A 33 10.06 -1.27 -8.43
CA ILE A 33 10.83 -0.18 -7.81
C ILE A 33 10.28 1.18 -8.21
N ASP A 34 10.05 1.41 -9.50
CA ASP A 34 9.51 2.67 -10.01
C ASP A 34 8.11 2.94 -9.43
N ALA A 35 7.28 1.89 -9.25
CA ALA A 35 5.97 2.02 -8.62
C ALA A 35 6.04 2.35 -7.13
N TRP A 36 6.94 1.71 -6.37
CA TRP A 36 7.19 2.05 -4.96
C TRP A 36 7.66 3.49 -4.78
N ASN A 37 8.61 3.93 -5.62
CA ASN A 37 9.13 5.29 -5.58
C ASN A 37 8.03 6.32 -5.90
N ALA A 38 7.22 6.09 -6.92
CA ALA A 38 6.13 6.99 -7.28
C ALA A 38 5.12 7.16 -6.14
N VAL A 39 4.70 6.06 -5.49
CA VAL A 39 3.81 6.13 -4.33
C VAL A 39 4.47 6.88 -3.18
N THR A 40 5.74 6.62 -2.93
CA THR A 40 6.48 7.29 -1.85
C THR A 40 6.56 8.79 -2.09
N ASP A 41 6.90 9.21 -3.31
CA ASP A 41 6.99 10.62 -3.68
C ASP A 41 5.62 11.32 -3.50
N GLU A 42 4.52 10.68 -3.92
CA GLU A 42 3.16 11.19 -3.70
C GLU A 42 2.85 11.34 -2.19
N VAL A 43 3.18 10.33 -1.38
CA VAL A 43 2.96 10.30 0.08
C VAL A 43 3.79 11.37 0.80
N GLU A 44 5.04 11.60 0.40
CA GLU A 44 5.92 12.61 0.99
C GLU A 44 5.44 14.05 0.73
N GLN A 45 4.62 14.28 -0.30
CA GLN A 45 4.03 15.60 -0.58
C GLN A 45 2.75 15.87 0.23
N LEU A 46 2.21 14.87 0.95
CA LEU A 46 0.99 15.07 1.74
C LEU A 46 1.23 16.06 2.88
N ARG A 47 0.27 16.97 3.05
CA ARG A 47 0.22 18.01 4.10
C ARG A 47 -1.15 17.97 4.76
N GLY A 48 -1.25 18.50 5.97
CA GLY A 48 -2.48 18.51 6.77
C GLY A 48 -2.27 17.88 8.15
N GLU A 49 -3.39 17.62 8.83
CA GLU A 49 -3.40 16.99 10.14
C GLU A 49 -2.91 15.52 10.06
N PRO A 50 -2.28 14.97 11.13
CA PRO A 50 -1.72 13.62 11.12
C PRO A 50 -2.67 12.52 10.63
N ALA A 51 -3.91 12.50 11.13
CA ALA A 51 -4.90 11.49 10.74
C ALA A 51 -5.31 11.62 9.27
N GLU A 52 -5.52 12.85 8.78
CA GLU A 52 -5.87 13.10 7.38
C GLU A 52 -4.72 12.68 6.44
N ARG A 53 -3.47 13.00 6.80
CA ARG A 53 -2.29 12.57 6.06
C ARG A 53 -2.20 11.04 5.98
N LEU A 54 -2.47 10.35 7.09
CA LEU A 54 -2.46 8.89 7.16
C LEU A 54 -3.56 8.26 6.29
N GLU A 55 -4.80 8.78 6.35
CA GLU A 55 -5.90 8.36 5.47
C GLU A 55 -5.48 8.51 4.00
N ARG A 56 -4.97 9.67 3.61
CA ARG A 56 -4.55 9.94 2.23
C ARG A 56 -3.38 9.07 1.79
N ALA A 57 -2.45 8.73 2.68
CA ALA A 57 -1.35 7.83 2.37
C ALA A 57 -1.84 6.41 2.04
N LEU A 58 -2.78 5.88 2.82
CA LEU A 58 -3.41 4.57 2.56
C LEU A 58 -4.18 4.57 1.23
N LEU A 59 -4.94 5.63 0.96
CA LEU A 59 -5.67 5.78 -0.30
C LEU A 59 -4.73 5.88 -1.50
N THR A 60 -3.58 6.55 -1.38
CA THR A 60 -2.58 6.65 -2.46
C THR A 60 -2.08 5.26 -2.88
N LEU A 61 -1.84 4.36 -1.92
CA LEU A 61 -1.45 2.98 -2.18
C LEU A 61 -2.58 2.19 -2.87
N ILE A 62 -3.81 2.27 -2.36
CA ILE A 62 -4.99 1.59 -2.94
C ILE A 62 -5.28 2.08 -4.37
N GLU A 63 -5.08 3.38 -4.63
CA GLU A 63 -5.29 3.99 -5.94
C GLU A 63 -4.33 3.45 -7.01
N VAL A 64 -3.17 2.90 -6.63
CA VAL A 64 -2.33 2.15 -7.59
C VAL A 64 -3.05 0.90 -8.07
N GLY A 65 -3.73 0.19 -7.17
CA GLY A 65 -4.58 -0.96 -7.50
C GLY A 65 -5.69 -0.59 -8.46
N ARG A 66 -6.41 0.50 -8.16
CA ARG A 66 -7.52 1.01 -9.00
C ARG A 66 -7.06 1.43 -10.39
N ARG A 67 -5.98 2.22 -10.48
CA ARG A 67 -5.46 2.73 -11.76
C ARG A 67 -4.75 1.66 -12.58
N SER A 68 -4.04 0.75 -11.93
CA SER A 68 -3.17 -0.22 -12.59
C SER A 68 -3.01 -1.51 -11.77
N PRO A 69 -4.00 -2.42 -11.83
CA PRO A 69 -4.01 -3.69 -11.08
C PRO A 69 -2.73 -4.52 -11.24
N HIS A 70 -2.18 -4.55 -12.45
CA HIS A 70 -0.94 -5.29 -12.74
C HIS A 70 0.31 -4.69 -12.08
N ARG A 71 0.37 -3.36 -11.92
CA ARG A 71 1.49 -2.70 -11.22
C ARG A 71 1.39 -2.93 -9.72
N TYR A 72 0.18 -2.81 -9.17
CA TYR A 72 -0.07 -3.12 -7.77
C TYR A 72 0.33 -4.58 -7.45
N ALA A 73 -0.11 -5.54 -8.27
CA ALA A 73 0.28 -6.93 -8.09
C ALA A 73 1.81 -7.14 -8.18
N LEU A 74 2.51 -6.42 -9.08
CA LEU A 74 3.96 -6.49 -9.19
C LEU A 74 4.68 -5.98 -7.93
N MET A 75 4.22 -4.88 -7.34
CA MET A 75 4.84 -4.29 -6.13
C MET A 75 4.95 -5.31 -4.99
N PHE A 76 3.91 -6.14 -4.80
CA PHE A 76 3.84 -7.15 -3.74
C PHE A 76 4.30 -8.56 -4.18
N ALA A 77 4.50 -8.80 -5.48
CA ALA A 77 5.01 -10.07 -6.00
C ALA A 77 6.54 -10.11 -6.11
N THR A 78 7.19 -8.95 -6.15
CA THR A 78 8.66 -8.87 -6.13
C THR A 78 9.17 -9.39 -4.78
N PRO A 79 10.07 -10.39 -4.77
CA PRO A 79 10.60 -10.94 -3.54
C PRO A 79 11.24 -9.88 -2.64
N ALA A 80 10.95 -9.94 -1.34
CA ALA A 80 11.48 -9.01 -0.35
C ALA A 80 13.01 -9.13 -0.14
N ASP A 81 13.63 -10.18 -0.67
CA ASP A 81 15.07 -10.42 -0.64
C ASP A 81 15.82 -9.80 -1.83
N ASP A 82 15.14 -9.21 -2.82
CA ASP A 82 15.77 -8.35 -3.82
C ASP A 82 16.20 -7.01 -3.17
N PRO A 83 17.52 -6.71 -3.08
CA PRO A 83 17.99 -5.56 -2.30
C PRO A 83 17.47 -4.21 -2.82
N ALA A 84 17.31 -4.05 -4.13
CA ALA A 84 16.90 -2.79 -4.72
C ALA A 84 15.39 -2.56 -4.54
N ALA A 85 14.59 -3.62 -4.68
CA ALA A 85 13.17 -3.57 -4.38
C ALA A 85 12.90 -3.35 -2.88
N ALA A 86 13.67 -4.01 -2.01
CA ALA A 86 13.58 -3.84 -0.57
C ALA A 86 13.84 -2.40 -0.14
N VAL A 87 14.87 -1.74 -0.69
CA VAL A 87 15.16 -0.32 -0.39
C VAL A 87 13.99 0.58 -0.78
N ALA A 88 13.39 0.39 -1.95
CA ALA A 88 12.26 1.20 -2.41
C ALA A 88 11.01 0.98 -1.55
N ALA A 89 10.69 -0.28 -1.22
CA ALA A 89 9.56 -0.61 -0.33
C ALA A 89 9.77 -0.06 1.08
N SER A 90 10.97 -0.26 1.66
CA SER A 90 11.31 0.22 3.00
C SER A 90 11.23 1.75 3.13
N ARG A 91 11.48 2.52 2.06
CA ARG A 91 11.30 3.98 2.08
C ARG A 91 9.83 4.34 2.36
N LEU A 92 8.89 3.72 1.64
CA LEU A 92 7.46 3.92 1.88
C LEU A 92 7.05 3.41 3.27
N GLU A 93 7.49 2.21 3.66
CA GLU A 93 7.12 1.61 4.94
C GLU A 93 7.59 2.45 6.13
N ASN A 94 8.83 2.98 6.09
CA ASN A 94 9.35 3.85 7.14
C ASN A 94 8.58 5.17 7.21
N GLN A 95 8.28 5.78 6.06
CA GLN A 95 7.48 7.00 6.00
C GLN A 95 6.06 6.76 6.54
N PHE A 96 5.48 5.62 6.19
CA PHE A 96 4.16 5.21 6.68
C PHE A 96 4.17 4.98 8.19
N LEU A 97 5.17 4.27 8.74
CA LEU A 97 5.32 4.07 10.17
C LEU A 97 5.47 5.38 10.94
N ALA A 98 6.21 6.35 10.39
CA ALA A 98 6.32 7.68 10.98
C ALA A 98 4.96 8.40 11.02
N MET A 99 4.15 8.32 9.94
CA MET A 99 2.80 8.88 9.94
C MET A 99 1.87 8.20 10.95
N VAL A 100 2.01 6.87 11.14
CA VAL A 100 1.23 6.17 12.18
C VAL A 100 1.67 6.63 13.57
N ALA A 101 2.97 6.78 13.81
CA ALA A 101 3.51 7.29 15.07
C ALA A 101 3.00 8.70 15.40
N ASP A 102 2.85 9.58 14.40
CA ASP A 102 2.26 10.92 14.57
C ASP A 102 0.80 10.85 15.10
N VAL A 103 0.08 9.74 14.87
CA VAL A 103 -1.34 9.58 15.27
C VAL A 103 -1.48 8.83 16.59
N VAL A 104 -0.77 7.71 16.76
CA VAL A 104 -0.96 6.78 17.89
C VAL A 104 0.20 6.76 18.89
N GLY A 105 1.30 7.43 18.57
CA GLY A 105 2.55 7.38 19.32
C GLY A 105 3.47 6.22 18.90
N GLU A 106 4.77 6.42 19.10
CA GLU A 106 5.86 5.46 18.81
C GLU A 106 5.63 4.03 19.32
N PRO A 107 5.19 3.80 20.59
CA PRO A 107 5.05 2.43 21.11
C PRO A 107 4.04 1.58 20.35
N ASP A 108 2.99 2.19 19.80
CA ASP A 108 1.90 1.51 19.11
C ASP A 108 2.03 1.56 17.58
N ALA A 109 2.96 2.35 17.05
CA ALA A 109 3.11 2.62 15.62
C ALA A 109 3.29 1.35 14.78
N ARG A 110 4.12 0.40 15.24
CA ARG A 110 4.35 -0.88 14.52
C ARG A 110 3.09 -1.74 14.49
N ARG A 111 2.35 -1.80 15.60
CA ARG A 111 1.15 -2.63 15.72
C ARG A 111 0.03 -2.11 14.82
N TYR A 112 -0.27 -0.81 14.90
CA TYR A 112 -1.29 -0.19 14.05
C TYR A 112 -0.84 -0.07 12.61
N GLY A 113 0.45 0.16 12.34
CA GLY A 113 1.00 0.16 10.99
C GLY A 113 0.79 -1.18 10.28
N ALA A 114 1.09 -2.29 10.95
CA ALA A 114 0.81 -3.63 10.40
C ALA A 114 -0.69 -3.85 10.14
N LEU A 115 -1.56 -3.45 11.07
CA LEU A 115 -3.01 -3.56 10.91
C LEU A 115 -3.54 -2.76 9.71
N LEU A 116 -3.12 -1.50 9.60
CA LEU A 116 -3.54 -0.60 8.53
C LEU A 116 -3.04 -1.07 7.17
N MET A 117 -1.77 -1.49 7.07
CA MET A 117 -1.19 -1.98 5.82
C MET A 117 -1.86 -3.27 5.35
N ALA A 118 -2.08 -4.22 6.26
CA ALA A 118 -2.83 -5.44 5.95
C ALA A 118 -4.27 -5.12 5.50
N SER A 119 -4.91 -4.16 6.15
CA SER A 119 -6.27 -3.72 5.80
C SER A 119 -6.32 -3.04 4.44
N ALA A 120 -5.39 -2.13 4.13
CA ALA A 120 -5.30 -1.49 2.82
C ALA A 120 -5.08 -2.52 1.70
N HIS A 121 -4.22 -3.50 1.93
CA HIS A 121 -4.01 -4.60 0.98
C HIS A 121 -5.27 -5.45 0.79
N GLY A 122 -5.98 -5.75 1.88
CA GLY A 122 -7.28 -6.43 1.84
C GLY A 122 -8.34 -5.66 1.08
N ILE A 123 -8.48 -4.35 1.33
CA ILE A 123 -9.41 -3.46 0.64
C ILE A 123 -9.10 -3.45 -0.87
N ALA A 124 -7.85 -3.18 -1.25
CA ALA A 124 -7.44 -3.17 -2.66
C ALA A 124 -7.71 -4.54 -3.33
N GLY A 125 -7.39 -5.66 -2.67
CA GLY A 125 -7.66 -6.99 -3.19
C GLY A 125 -9.15 -7.28 -3.38
N LEU A 126 -9.99 -6.86 -2.43
CA LEU A 126 -11.45 -7.03 -2.51
C LEU A 126 -12.08 -6.12 -3.59
N GLU A 127 -11.56 -4.91 -3.79
CA GLU A 127 -11.98 -4.05 -4.90
C GLU A 127 -11.59 -4.65 -6.25
N LEU A 128 -10.34 -5.09 -6.39
CA LEU A 128 -9.81 -5.71 -7.61
C LEU A 128 -10.56 -6.99 -8.00
N SER A 129 -11.00 -7.77 -7.03
CA SER A 129 -11.79 -8.99 -7.24
C SER A 129 -13.30 -8.75 -7.38
N GLY A 130 -13.77 -7.51 -7.17
CA GLY A 130 -15.19 -7.17 -7.17
C GLY A 130 -15.97 -7.69 -5.96
N HIS A 131 -15.28 -8.14 -4.90
CA HIS A 131 -15.91 -8.63 -3.67
C HIS A 131 -16.25 -7.53 -2.66
N LEU A 132 -15.76 -6.30 -2.88
CA LEU A 132 -16.15 -5.10 -2.13
C LEU A 132 -17.30 -4.33 -2.82
N ALA A 133 -18.37 -5.03 -3.18
CA ALA A 133 -19.54 -4.41 -3.82
C ALA A 133 -20.34 -3.57 -2.81
N ARG A 134 -20.59 -2.29 -3.13
CA ARG A 134 -21.36 -1.35 -2.30
C ARG A 134 -22.78 -1.88 -2.03
N GLU A 135 -23.38 -2.57 -3.00
CA GLU A 135 -24.73 -3.16 -2.88
C GLU A 135 -24.79 -4.20 -1.77
N LYS A 136 -23.70 -4.92 -1.52
CA LYS A 136 -23.62 -5.97 -0.51
C LYS A 136 -23.29 -5.42 0.88
N TRP A 137 -22.34 -4.49 0.96
CA TRP A 137 -21.75 -4.06 2.24
C TRP A 137 -22.19 -2.67 2.69
N GLY A 138 -22.81 -1.87 1.83
CA GLY A 138 -23.22 -0.49 2.12
C GLY A 138 -22.07 0.53 2.19
N VAL A 139 -20.82 0.09 2.07
CA VAL A 139 -19.60 0.90 2.16
C VAL A 139 -18.66 0.64 0.99
N ASP A 140 -17.80 1.61 0.68
CA ASP A 140 -16.68 1.46 -0.27
C ASP A 140 -15.32 1.47 0.44
N GLY A 141 -14.24 1.27 -0.32
CA GLY A 141 -12.88 1.23 0.22
C GLY A 141 -12.47 2.54 0.91
N ASP A 142 -12.88 3.68 0.38
CA ASP A 142 -12.55 4.99 0.96
C ASP A 142 -13.19 5.17 2.34
N GLN A 143 -14.46 4.78 2.47
CA GLN A 143 -15.17 4.78 3.75
C GLN A 143 -14.55 3.80 4.76
N LEU A 144 -14.07 2.65 4.30
CA LEU A 144 -13.37 1.69 5.18
C LEU A 144 -12.03 2.24 5.66
N VAL A 145 -11.24 2.87 4.79
CA VAL A 145 -9.97 3.50 5.20
C VAL A 145 -10.21 4.57 6.25
N ARG A 146 -11.19 5.45 6.03
CA ARG A 146 -11.56 6.48 7.02
C ARG A 146 -11.96 5.86 8.36
N THR A 147 -12.82 4.84 8.33
CA THR A 147 -13.26 4.12 9.54
C THR A 147 -12.08 3.51 10.30
N LEU A 148 -11.09 2.96 9.59
CA LEU A 148 -9.88 2.39 10.19
C LEU A 148 -9.02 3.46 10.86
N VAL A 149 -8.82 4.61 10.20
CA VAL A 149 -8.03 5.72 10.75
C VAL A 149 -8.73 6.33 11.95
N ASP A 150 -10.04 6.62 11.86
CA ASP A 150 -10.82 7.17 12.96
C ASP A 150 -10.81 6.26 14.20
N GLY A 151 -10.78 4.93 13.99
CA GLY A 151 -10.77 3.93 15.04
C GLY A 151 -9.47 3.84 15.84
N ILE A 152 -8.36 4.39 15.33
CA ILE A 152 -7.05 4.34 16.01
C ILE A 152 -6.63 5.68 16.61
N VAL A 153 -7.34 6.77 16.31
CA VAL A 153 -7.10 8.09 16.91
C VAL A 153 -7.36 8.00 18.42
N PRO A 154 -6.39 8.32 19.29
CA PRO A 154 -6.59 8.28 20.74
C PRO A 154 -7.75 9.17 21.18
N GLY A 155 -8.71 8.61 21.93
CA GLY A 155 -9.88 9.34 22.46
C GLY A 155 -11.18 9.17 21.67
N THR A 156 -11.18 8.50 20.52
CA THR A 156 -12.41 8.11 19.80
C THR A 156 -12.92 6.72 20.20
N SER A 157 -12.07 5.89 20.80
CA SER A 157 -12.45 4.60 21.39
C SER A 157 -13.06 4.81 22.77
N GLY A 158 -14.31 4.36 22.98
CA GLY A 158 -14.97 4.38 24.29
C GLY A 158 -14.14 3.70 25.40
N PRO A 159 -14.45 3.99 26.68
CA PRO A 159 -13.59 3.63 27.81
C PRO A 159 -13.21 2.14 27.78
N ARG A 160 -11.91 1.89 27.77
CA ARG A 160 -11.34 0.55 27.87
C ARG A 160 -11.78 -0.04 29.22
N PRO A 161 -12.51 -1.17 29.27
CA PRO A 161 -12.91 -1.74 30.54
C PRO A 161 -11.67 -2.02 31.38
N ALA A 162 -11.73 -1.62 32.66
CA ALA A 162 -10.68 -1.89 33.60
C ALA A 162 -10.40 -3.40 33.59
N CYS A 163 -9.14 -3.76 33.44
CA CYS A 163 -8.71 -5.12 33.65
C CYS A 163 -8.85 -5.36 35.16
N ASP A 164 -9.98 -5.90 35.58
CA ASP A 164 -10.18 -6.37 36.95
C ASP A 164 -9.16 -7.49 37.18
N THR A 165 -8.09 -7.17 37.88
CA THR A 165 -7.18 -8.15 38.46
C THR A 165 -7.99 -8.92 39.49
N LEU A 166 -8.45 -10.11 39.11
CA LEU A 166 -8.98 -11.09 40.04
C LEU A 166 -7.81 -11.66 40.84
N ASP A 167 -7.50 -11.01 41.96
CA ASP A 167 -6.80 -11.67 43.07
C ASP A 167 -7.79 -12.63 43.74
N GLY A 168 -7.48 -13.93 43.66
CA GLY A 168 -8.10 -15.02 44.39
C GLY A 168 -7.01 -15.98 44.88
#